data_AF-A0A932U672-F1
#
_entry.id   AF-A0A932U672-F1
#
_cell.length_a   1.000
_cell.length_b   1.000
_cell.length_c   1.000
_cell.angle_alpha   90.00
_cell.angle_beta   90.00
_cell.angle_gamma   90.00
#
_symmetry.space_group_name_H-M   'P 1'
#
loop_
_entity.id
_entity.type
_entity.pdbx_description
1 polymer ?
#
loop_
_entity_poly.entity_id
_entity_poly.type
_entity_poly.pdbx_seq_one_letter_code
_entity_poly.pdbx_strand_id
1 'polypeptide(L)' 'MRWKKPRVSKGVSPVKTSPWHSVRQTVHHNNTECNTGNNIERENWRSGTGGKPLCQECYRLGVQGR' A
#
# COMPACT_ATOMS: atom_id res chain seq x y z
N MET A 1 -18.42 -26.75 27.78
CA MET A 1 -18.25 -25.28 27.70
C MET A 1 -17.01 -25.00 26.85
N ARG A 2 -17.15 -24.37 25.68
CA ARG A 2 -16.05 -24.17 24.71
C ARG A 2 -15.63 -22.70 24.71
N TRP A 3 -14.56 -22.39 25.43
CA TRP A 3 -13.97 -21.06 25.48
C TRP A 3 -13.51 -20.66 24.07
N LYS A 4 -14.17 -19.67 23.46
CA LYS A 4 -13.68 -19.04 22.23
C LYS A 4 -12.52 -18.11 22.63
N LYS A 5 -11.31 -18.42 22.18
CA LYS A 5 -10.15 -17.54 22.36
C LYS A 5 -10.41 -16.20 21.65
N PRO A 6 -10.08 -15.04 22.26
CA PRO A 6 -10.17 -13.77 21.57
C PRO A 6 -9.19 -13.76 20.39
N ARG A 7 -9.68 -13.39 19.21
CA ARG A 7 -8.85 -13.22 18.02
C ARG A 7 -8.00 -11.98 18.26
N VAL A 8 -6.71 -12.16 18.52
CA VAL A 8 -5.74 -11.06 18.56
C VAL A 8 -5.72 -10.43 17.17
N SER A 9 -6.39 -9.29 17.02
CA SER A 9 -6.22 -8.39 15.89
C SER A 9 -4.81 -7.82 15.97
N LYS A 10 -3.86 -8.52 15.35
CA LYS A 10 -2.52 -7.99 15.10
C LYS A 10 -2.73 -6.69 14.33
N GLY A 11 -2.40 -5.56 14.96
CA GLY A 11 -2.30 -4.28 14.26
C GLY A 11 -1.40 -4.51 13.06
N VAL A 12 -1.98 -4.35 11.87
CA VAL A 12 -1.26 -4.55 10.61
C VAL A 12 -0.36 -3.33 10.52
N SER A 13 0.92 -3.51 10.86
CA SER A 13 1.91 -2.52 10.46
C SER A 13 1.83 -2.38 8.93
N PRO A 14 2.02 -1.18 8.39
CA PRO A 14 2.14 -0.93 6.96
C PRO A 14 3.11 -1.90 6.32
N VAL A 15 2.59 -2.84 5.54
CA VAL A 15 3.49 -3.71 4.81
C VAL A 15 3.96 -2.90 3.61
N LYS A 16 5.22 -2.47 3.62
CA LYS A 16 5.89 -2.08 2.37
C LYS A 16 5.84 -3.29 1.45
N THR A 17 5.17 -3.19 0.32
CA THR A 17 5.01 -4.28 -0.63
C THR A 17 5.80 -4.05 -1.90
N SER A 18 5.79 -5.05 -2.79
CA SER A 18 6.22 -4.90 -4.16
C SER A 18 5.56 -3.66 -4.78
N PRO A 19 6.34 -2.80 -5.47
CA PRO A 19 5.83 -1.55 -6.00
C PRO A 19 4.79 -1.79 -7.10
N TRP A 20 3.89 -0.83 -7.25
CA TRP A 20 2.90 -0.76 -8.32
C TRP A 20 2.69 0.67 -8.76
N HIS A 21 2.09 0.86 -9.93
CA HIS A 21 1.73 2.18 -10.42
C HIS A 21 0.46 2.13 -11.25
N SER A 22 -0.14 3.31 -11.47
CA SER A 22 -1.18 3.49 -12.48
C SER A 22 -0.57 3.96 -13.79
N VAL A 23 -1.05 3.45 -14.93
CA VAL A 23 -0.69 3.97 -16.26
C VAL A 23 -1.13 5.43 -16.45
N ARG A 24 -2.12 5.89 -15.66
CA ARG A 24 -2.68 7.25 -15.70
C ARG A 24 -2.02 8.22 -14.70
N GLN A 25 -1.18 7.72 -13.80
CA GLN A 25 -0.50 8.55 -12.79
C GLN A 25 1.00 8.69 -13.11
N THR A 26 1.62 9.72 -12.54
CA THR A 26 3.05 10.01 -12.68
C THR A 26 3.89 9.51 -11.50
N VAL A 27 3.30 8.74 -10.58
CA VAL A 27 3.96 8.20 -9.38
C VAL A 27 3.81 6.68 -9.28
N HIS A 28 4.67 6.05 -8.49
CA HIS A 28 4.50 4.67 -8.03
C HIS A 28 4.18 4.61 -6.54
N HIS A 29 3.62 3.49 -6.13
CA HIS A 29 3.18 3.19 -4.77
C HIS A 29 3.90 1.94 -4.29
N ASN A 30 4.17 1.86 -3.00
CA ASN A 30 4.85 0.71 -2.38
C ASN A 30 4.35 0.43 -0.95
N ASN A 31 3.27 1.07 -0.51
CA ASN A 31 2.72 0.91 0.83
C ASN A 31 1.22 0.71 0.74
N THR A 32 0.72 -0.42 1.25
CA THR A 32 -0.70 -0.80 1.20
C THR A 32 -1.62 0.08 2.03
N GLU A 33 -1.09 1.00 2.83
CA GLU A 33 -1.88 2.03 3.51
C GLU A 33 -2.09 3.29 2.65
N CYS A 34 -1.49 3.37 1.46
CA CYS A 34 -1.65 4.51 0.56
C CYS A 34 -3.07 4.54 -0.04
N ASN A 35 -3.87 5.52 0.38
CA ASN A 35 -5.23 5.71 -0.13
C ASN A 35 -5.22 5.99 -1.62
N THR A 36 -4.26 6.78 -2.09
CA THR A 36 -4.12 7.12 -3.52
C THR A 36 -3.81 5.89 -4.37
N GLY A 37 -2.91 5.02 -3.89
CA GLY A 37 -2.49 3.81 -4.59
C GLY A 37 -3.54 2.69 -4.55
N ASN A 38 -4.33 2.63 -3.49
CA ASN A 38 -5.40 1.64 -3.31
C ASN A 38 -6.65 1.93 -4.14
N ASN A 39 -6.85 3.19 -4.56
CA ASN A 39 -7.97 3.60 -5.42
C ASN A 39 -7.66 3.49 -6.93
N ILE A 40 -6.58 2.79 -7.32
CA ILE A 40 -6.26 2.55 -8.73
C ILE A 40 -7.16 1.44 -9.27
N GLU A 41 -7.96 1.77 -10.29
CA GLU A 41 -8.74 0.80 -11.06
C GLU A 41 -7.84 -0.29 -11.67
N ARG A 42 -8.31 -1.54 -11.69
CA ARG A 42 -7.51 -2.70 -12.10
C ARG A 42 -6.97 -2.56 -13.53
N GLU A 43 -7.73 -1.94 -14.41
CA GLU A 43 -7.40 -1.68 -15.81
C GLU A 43 -6.16 -0.79 -15.92
N ASN A 44 -5.99 0.12 -14.96
CA ASN A 44 -4.90 1.07 -14.89
C ASN A 44 -3.71 0.57 -14.05
N TRP A 45 -3.91 -0.46 -13.21
CA TRP A 45 -2.89 -1.00 -12.30
C TRP A 45 -1.80 -1.78 -13.04
N ARG A 46 -0.53 -1.49 -12.74
CA ARG A 46 0.63 -2.23 -13.26
C ARG A 46 1.59 -2.51 -12.12
N SER A 47 2.20 -3.70 -12.13
CA SER A 47 3.28 -4.04 -11.21
C SER A 47 4.55 -3.24 -11.53
N GLY A 48 5.40 -3.06 -10.52
CA GLY A 48 6.66 -2.34 -10.64
C GLY A 48 6.51 -0.82 -10.50
N THR A 49 7.65 -0.11 -10.57
CA THR A 49 7.71 1.35 -10.43
C THR A 49 7.33 2.09 -11.71
N GLY A 50 7.40 1.43 -12.87
CA GLY A 50 7.21 2.07 -14.18
C GLY A 50 8.19 3.22 -14.46
N GLY A 51 9.33 3.26 -13.76
CA GLY A 51 10.28 4.39 -13.81
C GLY A 51 9.74 5.69 -13.19
N LYS A 52 8.62 5.63 -12.47
CA LYS A 52 7.96 6.80 -11.88
C LYS A 52 8.55 7.12 -10.51
N PRO A 53 8.57 8.38 -10.06
CA PRO A 53 8.93 8.75 -8.69
C PRO A 53 7.96 8.16 -7.65
N LEU A 54 8.40 8.08 -6.39
CA LEU A 54 7.57 7.57 -5.29
C LEU A 54 6.44 8.54 -4.96
N CYS A 55 5.24 8.01 -4.69
CA CYS A 55 4.11 8.79 -4.21
C CYS A 55 4.44 9.49 -2.88
N GLN A 56 4.06 10.76 -2.74
CA GLN A 56 4.31 11.55 -1.54
C GLN A 56 3.65 10.96 -0.27
N GLU A 57 2.48 10.32 -0.42
CA GLU A 57 1.79 9.62 0.67
C GLU A 57 2.60 8.38 1.10
N CYS A 58 3.01 7.54 0.13
CA CYS A 58 3.87 6.40 0.40
C CYS A 58 5.21 6.80 1.05
N TYR A 59 5.78 7.93 0.65
CA TYR A 59 6.99 8.48 1.29
C TYR A 59 6.73 8.81 2.77
N ARG A 60 5.64 9.53 3.07
CA ARG A 60 5.29 9.90 4.45
C ARG A 60 5.04 8.68 5.33
N LEU A 61 4.23 7.74 4.84
CA LEU A 61 3.95 6.48 5.51
C LEU A 61 5.26 5.70 5.75
N GLY A 62 6.11 5.60 4.73
CA GLY A 62 7.42 4.96 4.84
C GLY A 62 8.39 5.57 5.86
N VAL A 63 8.26 6.87 6.17
CA VAL A 63 9.05 7.58 7.19
C VAL A 63 8.45 7.45 8.59
N GLN A 64 7.12 7.40 8.71
CA GLN A 64 6.44 7.35 10.00
C GLN A 64 6.52 5.98 10.70
N GLY A 65 7.24 4.99 10.13
CA GLY A 65 7.01 3.57 10.46
C GLY A 65 5.54 3.14 10.23
N ARG A 66 4.91 3.98 9.40
CA ARG A 66 3.53 4.28 8.99
C ARG A 66 2.86 3.38 8.01
#